data_AF-A0A955C232-F1
#
_entry.id   AF-A0A955C232-F1
#
_cell.length_a   1.000
_cell.length_b   1.000
_cell.length_c   1.000
_cell.angle_alpha   90.00
_cell.angle_beta   90.00
_cell.angle_gamma   90.00
#
_symmetry.space_group_name_H-M   'P 1'
#
loop_
_entity.id
_entity.type
_entity.pdbx_description
1 polymer ?
#
loop_
_entity_poly.entity_id
_entity_poly.type
_entity_poly.pdbx_seq_one_letter_code
_entity_poly.pdbx_strand_id
1 'polypeptide(L)'
;MRNFVLGAVGGLVLFVGLWWFANSGATAYAQRNVAAYGEQGELTTVFSDVDERVGLLTLVDPRSRVVCVYHIDRATGEISLKSVRNVNWDLQMMQFNSKSPLPQEIRGMLDQP
;
A
#
# COMPACT_ATOMS: atom_id res chain seq x y z
N MET A 1 13.11 -50.75 27.38
CA MET A 1 13.82 -50.29 26.16
C MET A 1 12.87 -49.97 25.01
N ARG A 2 11.93 -50.85 24.63
CA ARG A 2 10.99 -50.64 23.51
C ARG A 2 10.18 -49.32 23.57
N ASN A 3 9.68 -48.94 24.74
CA ASN A 3 8.87 -47.71 24.90
C ASN A 3 9.71 -46.43 24.84
N PHE A 4 10.99 -46.50 25.21
CA PHE A 4 11.94 -45.39 25.10
C PHE A 4 12.33 -45.13 23.64
N VAL A 5 12.54 -46.20 22.87
CA VAL A 5 12.81 -46.12 21.43
C VAL A 5 11.63 -45.51 20.67
N LEU A 6 10.39 -45.89 21.02
CA LEU A 6 9.18 -45.32 20.41
C LEU A 6 9.03 -43.81 20.70
N GLY A 7 9.33 -43.37 21.93
CA GLY A 7 9.30 -41.94 22.28
C GLY A 7 10.39 -41.13 21.58
N ALA A 8 11.61 -41.67 21.48
CA ALA A 8 12.72 -41.02 20.78
C ALA A 8 12.45 -40.86 19.27
N VAL A 9 11.88 -41.88 18.63
CA VAL A 9 11.51 -41.81 17.21
C VAL A 9 10.38 -40.82 16.98
N GLY A 10 9.35 -40.82 17.83
CA GLY A 10 8.25 -39.86 17.75
C GLY A 10 8.72 -38.40 17.91
N GLY A 11 9.60 -38.15 18.87
CA GLY A 11 10.19 -36.82 19.08
C GLY A 11 11.06 -36.36 17.90
N LEU A 12 11.84 -37.27 17.32
CA LEU A 12 12.69 -36.96 16.17
C LEU A 12 11.86 -36.64 14.91
N VAL A 13 10.78 -37.36 14.66
CA VAL A 13 9.87 -37.09 13.53
C VAL A 13 9.18 -35.73 13.68
N LEU A 14 8.69 -35.41 14.89
CA LEU A 14 8.09 -34.10 15.18
C LEU A 14 9.10 -32.97 14.98
N PHE A 15 10.33 -33.16 15.45
CA PHE A 15 11.38 -32.16 15.32
C PHE A 15 11.75 -31.89 13.86
N VAL A 16 11.89 -32.96 13.06
CA VAL A 16 12.17 -32.85 11.62
C VAL A 16 11.01 -32.18 10.89
N GLY A 17 9.77 -32.51 11.21
CA GLY A 17 8.59 -31.88 10.61
C GLY A 17 8.49 -30.38 10.92
N LEU A 18 8.72 -29.99 12.18
CA LEU A 18 8.74 -28.59 12.61
C LEU A 18 9.89 -27.81 11.97
N TRP A 19 11.07 -28.42 11.89
CA TRP A 19 12.24 -27.80 11.25
C TRP A 19 12.01 -27.57 9.76
N TRP A 20 11.40 -28.55 9.07
CA TRP A 20 11.05 -28.42 7.66
C TRP A 20 9.99 -27.34 7.44
N PHE A 21 8.95 -27.27 8.27
CA PHE A 21 7.90 -26.24 8.19
C PHE A 21 8.45 -24.84 8.45
N ALA A 22 9.29 -24.66 9.48
CA ALA A 22 9.90 -23.39 9.80
C ALA A 22 10.87 -22.90 8.71
N ASN A 23 11.52 -23.83 8.01
CA ASN A 23 12.47 -23.54 6.93
C ASN A 23 11.84 -23.64 5.53
N SER A 24 10.54 -23.92 5.45
CA SER A 24 9.73 -23.81 4.23
C SER A 24 9.51 -22.32 3.97
N GLY A 25 10.56 -21.64 3.51
CA GLY A 25 10.54 -20.21 3.23
C GLY A 25 9.45 -19.89 2.23
N ALA A 26 8.28 -19.49 2.72
CA ALA A 26 7.29 -18.81 1.92
C ALA A 26 7.96 -17.50 1.47
N THR A 27 8.33 -17.44 0.19
CA THR A 27 8.85 -16.21 -0.39
C THR A 27 7.73 -15.18 -0.36
N ALA A 28 7.75 -14.31 0.65
CA ALA A 28 6.90 -13.14 0.68
C ALA A 28 7.37 -12.20 -0.43
N TYR A 29 6.63 -12.17 -1.54
CA TYR A 29 6.84 -11.16 -2.56
C TYR A 29 6.37 -9.82 -1.99
N ALA A 30 7.30 -9.01 -1.51
CA ALA A 30 7.04 -7.59 -1.31
C ALA A 30 6.81 -6.99 -2.70
N GLN A 31 5.55 -6.73 -3.05
CA GLN A 31 5.25 -5.97 -4.27
C GLN A 31 5.72 -4.54 -4.03
N ARG A 32 6.93 -4.25 -4.54
CA ARG A 32 7.43 -2.88 -4.61
C ARG A 32 6.50 -2.16 -5.59
N ASN A 33 5.81 -1.13 -5.11
CA ASN A 33 5.18 -0.15 -5.99
C ASN A 33 6.29 0.58 -6.73
N VAL A 34 6.79 -0.04 -7.81
CA VAL A 34 7.73 0.59 -8.73
C VAL A 34 6.87 1.50 -9.58
N ALA A 35 6.90 2.80 -9.30
CA ALA A 35 6.50 3.78 -10.29
C ALA A 35 7.37 3.51 -11.52
N ALA A 36 6.78 2.96 -12.57
CA ALA A 36 7.45 2.87 -13.86
C ALA A 36 7.75 4.33 -14.26
N TYR A 37 9.03 4.67 -14.40
CA TYR A 37 9.42 5.93 -14.99
C TYR A 37 9.07 5.83 -16.48
N GLY A 38 7.83 6.16 -16.82
CA GLY A 38 7.40 6.35 -18.21
C GLY A 38 8.15 7.50 -18.86
N GLU A 39 8.13 7.58 -20.18
CA GLU A 39 8.67 8.75 -20.89
C GLU A 39 7.99 10.03 -20.40
N GLN A 40 8.69 11.18 -20.50
CA GLN A 40 8.13 12.46 -20.06
C GLN A 40 6.77 12.72 -20.74
N GLY A 41 5.73 12.86 -19.92
CA GLY A 41 4.38 13.13 -20.40
C GLY A 41 3.46 11.91 -20.49
N GLU A 42 3.92 10.72 -20.08
CA GLU A 42 3.06 9.54 -20.02
C GLU A 42 2.14 9.53 -18.79
N LEU A 43 0.97 8.89 -18.97
CA LEU A 43 0.02 8.66 -17.90
C LEU A 43 0.66 7.76 -16.83
N THR A 44 0.74 8.26 -15.61
CA THR A 44 1.28 7.47 -14.49
C THR A 44 0.13 6.84 -13.73
N THR A 45 0.25 5.53 -13.43
CA THR A 45 -0.73 4.79 -12.64
C THR A 45 -0.11 4.34 -11.34
N VAL A 46 -0.78 4.62 -10.22
CA VAL A 46 -0.40 4.12 -8.89
C VAL A 46 -1.56 3.32 -8.34
N PHE A 47 -1.28 2.07 -7.97
CA PHE A 47 -2.26 1.20 -7.33
C PHE A 47 -1.84 0.94 -5.88
N SER A 48 -2.78 1.08 -4.96
CA SER A 48 -2.54 0.86 -3.53
C SER A 48 -3.76 0.24 -2.88
N ASP A 49 -3.54 -0.60 -1.89
CA ASP A 49 -4.64 -1.15 -1.10
C ASP A 49 -4.96 -0.23 0.06
N VAL A 50 -6.24 0.15 0.16
CA VAL A 50 -6.74 0.99 1.26
C VAL A 50 -7.22 0.11 2.41
N ASP A 51 -7.88 -1.00 2.06
CA ASP A 51 -8.41 -2.00 2.98
C ASP A 51 -8.55 -3.35 2.25
N GLU A 52 -8.92 -4.42 2.96
CA GLU A 52 -9.10 -5.77 2.40
C GLU A 52 -10.09 -5.81 1.22
N ARG A 53 -11.08 -4.91 1.22
CA ARG A 53 -12.16 -4.87 0.21
C ARG A 53 -11.98 -3.81 -0.87
N VAL A 54 -11.08 -2.85 -0.68
CA VAL A 54 -10.99 -1.68 -1.57
C VAL A 54 -9.55 -1.47 -2.01
N GLY A 55 -9.34 -1.68 -3.31
CA GLY A 55 -8.16 -1.17 -4.01
C GLY A 55 -8.38 0.29 -4.43
N LEU A 56 -7.32 1.09 -4.41
CA LEU A 56 -7.30 2.46 -4.88
C LEU A 56 -6.39 2.57 -6.10
N LEU A 57 -6.94 3.06 -7.20
CA LEU A 57 -6.22 3.36 -8.43
C LEU A 57 -6.16 4.88 -8.60
N THR A 58 -4.95 5.43 -8.58
CA THR A 58 -4.68 6.83 -8.90
C THR A 58 -4.08 6.92 -10.29
N LEU A 59 -4.68 7.73 -11.15
CA LEU A 59 -4.15 8.09 -12.46
C LEU A 59 -3.67 9.54 -12.40
N VAL A 60 -2.45 9.77 -12.87
CA VAL A 60 -1.85 11.11 -12.97
C VAL A 60 -1.53 11.36 -14.44
N ASP A 61 -2.20 12.36 -15.01
CA ASP A 61 -1.88 12.89 -16.33
C ASP A 61 -1.03 14.16 -16.18
N PRO A 62 0.30 14.06 -16.41
CA PRO A 62 1.19 15.21 -16.29
C PRO A 62 0.97 16.26 -17.38
N ARG A 63 0.39 15.91 -18.54
CA ARG A 63 0.17 16.86 -19.64
C ARG A 63 -0.97 17.81 -19.32
N SER A 64 -2.09 17.29 -18.83
CA SER A 64 -3.23 18.10 -18.40
C SER A 64 -3.13 18.58 -16.94
N ARG A 65 -2.15 18.06 -16.18
CA ARG A 65 -1.99 18.29 -14.73
C ARG A 65 -3.25 17.88 -13.96
N VAL A 66 -3.80 16.73 -14.30
CA VAL A 66 -5.01 16.17 -13.68
C VAL A 66 -4.67 14.88 -12.93
N VAL A 67 -5.24 14.75 -11.74
CA VAL A 67 -5.22 13.50 -10.94
C VAL A 67 -6.64 12.97 -10.86
N CYS A 68 -6.80 11.68 -11.12
CA CYS A 68 -8.04 10.95 -10.95
C CYS A 68 -7.84 9.84 -9.91
N VAL A 69 -8.82 9.66 -9.03
CA VAL A 69 -8.82 8.59 -8.03
C VAL A 69 -10.05 7.71 -8.23
N TYR A 70 -9.81 6.42 -8.33
CA TYR A 70 -10.83 5.38 -8.43
C TYR A 70 -10.71 4.42 -7.26
N HIS A 71 -11.84 3.90 -6.80
CA HIS A 71 -11.88 2.73 -5.94
C HIS A 71 -12.28 1.51 -6.76
N ILE A 72 -11.67 0.38 -6.45
CA ILE A 72 -11.97 -0.92 -7.04
C ILE A 72 -12.44 -1.82 -5.90
N ASP A 73 -13.70 -2.22 -5.94
CA ASP A 73 -14.23 -3.25 -5.04
C ASP A 73 -13.58 -4.59 -5.38
N ARG A 74 -12.94 -5.24 -4.41
CA ARG A 74 -12.20 -6.49 -4.63
C ARG A 74 -13.08 -7.73 -4.72
N ALA A 75 -14.29 -7.68 -4.20
CA ALA A 75 -15.24 -8.80 -4.27
C ALA A 75 -15.96 -8.82 -5.62
N THR A 76 -16.31 -7.65 -6.15
CA THR A 76 -17.11 -7.54 -7.39
C THR A 76 -16.29 -7.10 -8.61
N GLY A 77 -15.14 -6.44 -8.39
CA GLY A 77 -14.37 -5.77 -9.43
C GLY A 77 -14.95 -4.42 -9.87
N GLU A 78 -16.00 -3.92 -9.21
CA GLU A 78 -16.63 -2.65 -9.56
C GLU A 78 -15.63 -1.48 -9.40
N ILE A 79 -15.55 -0.63 -10.43
CA ILE A 79 -14.69 0.55 -10.44
C ILE A 79 -15.56 1.80 -10.27
N SER A 80 -15.36 2.53 -9.18
CA SER A 80 -16.06 3.78 -8.91
C SER A 80 -15.10 4.97 -8.92
N LEU A 81 -15.38 5.98 -9.75
CA LEU A 81 -14.66 7.26 -9.71
C LEU A 81 -14.97 8.00 -8.41
N LYS A 82 -13.92 8.44 -7.70
CA LYS A 82 -14.05 9.19 -6.45
C LYS A 82 -13.69 10.66 -6.60
N SER A 83 -12.70 10.98 -7.43
CA SER A 83 -12.27 12.36 -7.63
C SER A 83 -11.56 12.55 -8.96
N VAL A 84 -11.73 13.73 -9.55
CA VAL A 84 -10.95 14.25 -10.68
C VAL A 84 -10.59 15.69 -10.33
N ARG A 85 -9.29 16.01 -10.25
CA ARG A 85 -8.85 17.36 -9.85
C ARG A 85 -7.64 17.81 -10.67
N ASN A 86 -7.66 19.06 -11.11
CA ASN A 86 -6.50 19.68 -11.73
C ASN A 86 -5.58 20.22 -10.62
N VAL A 87 -4.38 19.66 -10.51
CA VAL A 87 -3.45 19.98 -9.42
C VAL A 87 -2.89 21.40 -9.51
N ASN A 88 -3.00 22.07 -10.66
CA ASN A 88 -2.57 23.46 -10.78
C ASN A 88 -3.30 24.38 -9.80
N TRP A 89 -4.60 24.15 -9.58
CA TRP A 89 -5.39 24.94 -8.64
C TRP A 89 -5.04 24.59 -7.20
N ASP A 90 -4.84 23.30 -6.93
CA ASP A 90 -4.44 22.80 -5.62
C ASP A 90 -3.12 23.45 -5.19
N LEU A 91 -2.14 23.53 -6.08
CA LEU A 91 -0.84 24.13 -5.77
C LEU A 91 -0.89 25.66 -5.56
N GLN A 92 -1.97 26.33 -5.94
CA GLN A 92 -2.15 27.77 -5.76
C GLN A 92 -2.97 28.14 -4.51
N MET A 93 -3.67 27.18 -3.90
CA MET A 93 -4.55 27.43 -2.77
C MET A 93 -3.83 27.21 -1.43
N MET A 94 -3.78 28.27 -0.61
CA MET A 94 -3.10 28.25 0.69
C MET A 94 -3.91 27.61 1.83
N GLN A 95 -5.25 27.63 1.76
CA GLN A 95 -6.12 27.31 2.91
C GLN A 95 -7.22 26.27 2.61
N PHE A 96 -7.44 25.87 1.35
CA PHE A 96 -8.58 25.02 0.98
C PHE A 96 -8.22 23.54 0.76
N ASN A 97 -6.93 23.19 0.70
CA ASN A 97 -6.48 21.81 0.49
C ASN A 97 -6.28 21.02 1.77
N SER A 98 -6.41 21.67 2.93
CA SER A 98 -6.22 21.04 4.23
C SER A 98 -7.46 21.28 5.07
N LYS A 99 -7.91 20.22 5.77
CA LYS A 99 -8.74 20.40 6.95
C LYS A 99 -7.84 20.89 8.08
N SER A 100 -8.39 21.61 9.06
CA SER A 100 -7.65 22.07 10.24
C SER A 100 -6.85 20.90 10.88
N PRO A 101 -5.61 21.13 11.36
CA PRO A 101 -4.91 22.42 11.38
C PRO A 101 -4.36 22.84 10.01
N LEU A 102 -4.49 24.14 9.69
CA LEU A 102 -3.90 24.73 8.49
C LEU A 102 -2.37 24.70 8.58
N PRO A 103 -1.64 24.65 7.45
CA PRO A 103 -0.18 24.66 7.45
C PRO A 103 0.45 25.84 8.24
N GLN A 104 -0.22 27.00 8.25
CA GLN A 104 0.20 28.17 9.03
C GLN A 104 0.07 27.95 10.53
N GLU A 105 -1.00 27.26 10.97
CA GLU A 105 -1.24 26.92 12.37
C GLU A 105 -0.18 25.91 12.85
N ILE A 106 0.18 24.94 12.02
CA ILE A 106 1.25 23.96 12.32
C ILE A 106 2.59 24.67 12.53
N ARG A 107 2.95 25.62 11.65
CA ARG A 107 4.20 26.40 11.82
C ARG A 107 4.19 27.18 13.14
N GLY A 108 3.07 27.83 13.47
CA GLY A 108 2.91 28.52 14.74
C GLY A 108 2.95 27.62 15.98
N MET A 109 2.65 26.33 15.85
CA MET A 109 2.81 25.34 16.93
C MET A 109 4.26 24.86 17.06
N LEU A 110 4.98 24.71 15.94
CA LEU A 110 6.38 24.26 15.92
C LEU A 110 7.37 25.35 16.34
N ASP A 111 7.01 26.62 16.13
CA ASP A 111 7.83 27.79 16.48
C ASP A 111 7.62 28.26 17.95
N GLN A 112 6.94 27.48 18.80
CA GLN A 112 6.81 27.80 20.23
C GLN A 112 8.11 27.42 20.99
N PRO A 113 8.71 28.36 21.76
CA PRO A 113 9.96 28.13 22.50
C PRO A 113 9.80 27.17 23.69
#